data_AF-A0A6A6YQY5-F1
#
_entry.id   AF-A0A6A6YQY5-F1
#
_cell.length_a   1.000
_cell.length_b   1.000
_cell.length_c   1.000
_cell.angle_alpha   90.00
_cell.angle_beta   90.00
_cell.angle_gamma   90.00
#
_symmetry.space_group_name_H-M   'P 1'
#
loop_
_entity.id
_entity.type
_entity.pdbx_description
1 polymer ?
#
loop_
_entity_poly.entity_id
_entity_poly.type
_entity_poly.pdbx_seq_one_letter_code
_entity_poly.pdbx_strand_id
1 'polypeptide(L)'
;QAIVDTGRNGVTGLRLEWNDWCNVNGAGFGPGGESDGTSDSSATRYDSSCGKADSFKPSPEAGAWNQAYFEMLLRNAVPSF
;
A
#
# COMPACT_ATOMS: atom_id res chain seq x y z
N GLN A 1 -7.14 -25.35 -10.46
CA GLN A 1 -7.41 -23.96 -10.90
C GLN A 1 -6.96 -23.02 -9.79
N ALA A 2 -6.52 -21.80 -10.11
CA ALA A 2 -6.06 -20.79 -9.14
C ALA A 2 -6.67 -19.41 -9.41
N ILE A 3 -6.68 -18.54 -8.40
CA ILE A 3 -7.05 -17.13 -8.47
C ILE A 3 -5.82 -16.32 -8.02
N VAL A 4 -5.54 -15.22 -8.70
CA VAL A 4 -4.39 -14.34 -8.42
C VAL A 4 -4.89 -12.93 -8.16
N ASP A 5 -4.52 -12.35 -7.02
CA ASP A 5 -4.82 -10.96 -6.69
C ASP A 5 -3.90 -10.02 -7.49
N THR A 6 -4.51 -9.06 -8.17
CA THR A 6 -3.84 -8.06 -9.01
C THR A 6 -4.24 -6.63 -8.63
N GLY A 7 -4.83 -6.43 -7.45
CA GLY A 7 -5.40 -5.13 -7.09
C GLY A 7 -4.40 -4.01 -6.87
N ARG A 8 -3.14 -4.35 -6.60
CA ARG A 8 -2.05 -3.39 -6.34
C ARG A 8 -0.73 -3.77 -7.02
N ASN A 9 -0.80 -4.45 -8.17
CA ASN A 9 0.39 -4.97 -8.86
C ASN A 9 0.71 -4.25 -10.18
N GLY A 10 0.07 -3.11 -10.49
CA GLY A 10 0.28 -2.38 -11.74
C GLY A 10 1.72 -1.88 -11.92
N VAL A 11 2.45 -1.68 -10.82
CA VAL A 11 3.86 -1.27 -10.81
C VAL A 11 4.69 -2.30 -10.03
N THR A 12 5.84 -2.69 -10.56
CA THR A 12 6.72 -3.72 -9.98
C THR A 12 8.07 -3.13 -9.55
N GLY A 13 8.84 -3.86 -8.72
CA GLY A 13 10.19 -3.43 -8.29
C GLY A 13 10.23 -2.33 -7.23
N LEU A 14 9.11 -2.04 -6.57
CA LEU A 14 8.97 -0.93 -5.61
C LEU A 14 9.52 -1.21 -4.21
N ARG A 15 9.58 -2.50 -3.84
CA ARG A 15 9.92 -2.93 -2.50
C ARG A 15 11.44 -3.04 -2.32
N LEU A 16 11.96 -2.59 -1.19
CA LEU A 16 13.38 -2.76 -0.83
C LEU A 16 13.67 -4.22 -0.44
N GLU A 17 12.75 -4.84 0.30
CA GLU A 17 12.77 -6.26 0.65
C GLU A 17 11.44 -6.91 0.27
N TRP A 18 11.44 -8.22 -0.04
CA TRP A 18 10.21 -8.89 -0.48
C TRP A 18 9.08 -8.82 0.55
N ASN A 19 9.44 -8.86 1.83
CA ASN A 19 8.55 -8.80 2.99
C ASN A 19 8.08 -7.38 3.34
N ASP A 20 8.33 -6.38 2.49
CA ASP A 20 7.80 -5.03 2.66
C ASP A 20 6.38 -5.00 2.11
N TRP A 21 5.39 -5.20 3.00
CA TRP A 21 4.00 -5.42 2.62
C TRP A 21 3.10 -4.22 2.92
N CYS A 22 3.48 -3.35 3.86
CA CYS A 22 2.57 -2.33 4.38
C CYS A 22 2.58 -1.05 3.54
N ASN A 23 1.44 -0.72 2.93
CA ASN A 23 1.19 0.49 2.17
C ASN A 23 2.31 0.82 1.16
N VAL A 24 2.76 -0.15 0.36
CA VAL A 24 3.93 0.01 -0.54
C VAL A 24 3.83 1.27 -1.40
N ASN A 25 4.80 2.17 -1.22
CA ASN A 25 4.84 3.46 -1.89
C ASN A 25 5.09 3.27 -3.41
N GLY A 26 4.37 4.03 -4.22
CA GLY A 26 4.44 3.95 -5.67
C GLY A 26 3.63 2.80 -6.29
N ALA A 27 2.90 2.00 -5.51
CA ALA A 27 2.01 0.97 -6.05
C ALA A 27 0.99 1.57 -7.05
N GLY A 28 0.47 0.73 -7.95
CA GLY A 28 -0.50 1.10 -8.99
C GLY A 28 -1.69 0.15 -9.05
N PHE A 29 -2.85 0.65 -9.51
CA PHE A 29 -4.14 -0.05 -9.40
C PHE A 29 -4.37 -1.27 -10.29
N GLY A 30 -5.06 -2.25 -9.68
CA GLY A 30 -6.21 -2.99 -10.22
C GLY A 30 -7.54 -2.53 -9.56
N PRO A 31 -7.85 -2.90 -8.29
CA PRO A 31 -8.68 -2.11 -7.33
C PRO A 31 -8.21 -2.14 -5.84
N GLY A 32 -8.37 -1.06 -5.06
CA GLY A 32 -7.90 -0.95 -3.64
C GLY A 32 -7.96 0.48 -3.06
N GLY A 33 -7.51 0.73 -1.82
CA GLY A 33 -7.51 2.08 -1.19
C GLY A 33 -7.60 2.09 0.35
N GLU A 34 -7.94 0.94 0.94
CA GLU A 34 -7.85 0.71 2.39
C GLU A 34 -6.38 0.59 2.81
N SER A 35 -6.06 1.11 3.99
CA SER A 35 -4.70 1.03 4.55
C SER A 35 -4.40 -0.37 5.10
N ASP A 36 -3.16 -0.81 4.95
CA ASP A 36 -2.67 -2.05 5.55
C ASP A 36 -2.28 -1.88 7.04
N GLY A 37 -2.10 -0.65 7.52
CA GLY A 37 -1.68 -0.37 8.89
C GLY A 37 -1.17 1.06 9.11
N THR A 38 -1.23 1.50 10.38
CA THR A 38 -0.85 2.85 10.77
C THR A 38 0.66 3.08 10.71
N SER A 39 1.07 4.26 10.26
CA SER A 39 2.47 4.70 10.33
C SER A 39 2.81 5.45 11.62
N ASP A 40 1.84 5.64 12.52
CA ASP A 40 2.06 6.26 13.82
C ASP A 40 2.71 5.26 14.79
N SER A 41 3.99 5.47 15.10
CA SER A 41 4.74 4.60 16.00
C SER A 41 4.25 4.61 17.46
N SER A 42 3.38 5.56 17.82
CA SER A 42 2.76 5.62 19.15
C SER A 42 1.46 4.83 19.25
N ALA A 43 0.90 4.37 18.12
CA ALA A 43 -0.34 3.63 18.10
C ALA A 43 -0.18 2.20 18.64
N THR A 44 -1.18 1.72 19.37
CA THR A 44 -1.18 0.36 19.96
C THR A 44 -1.04 -0.75 18.92
N ARG A 45 -1.53 -0.53 17.68
CA ARG A 45 -1.47 -1.51 16.59
C ARG A 45 -0.33 -1.26 15.60
N TYR A 46 0.61 -0.38 15.94
CA TYR A 46 1.72 -0.08 15.06
C TYR A 46 2.54 -1.35 14.75
N ASP A 47 2.78 -1.58 13.46
CA ASP A 47 3.70 -2.60 12.97
C ASP A 47 4.90 -1.91 12.32
N SER A 48 6.11 -2.35 12.68
CA SER A 48 7.36 -1.81 12.14
C SER A 48 7.44 -1.84 10.60
N SER A 49 6.72 -2.77 9.95
CA SER A 49 6.62 -2.85 8.49
C SER A 49 5.98 -1.60 7.89
N CYS A 50 5.03 -0.96 8.58
CA CYS A 50 4.39 0.29 8.14
C CYS A 50 5.27 1.53 8.39
N GLY A 51 6.37 1.35 9.13
CA GLY A 51 7.42 2.33 9.36
C GLY A 51 8.56 2.29 8.34
N LYS A 52 8.57 1.35 7.38
CA LYS A 52 9.69 1.20 6.42
C LYS A 52 9.76 2.34 5.40
N ALA A 53 10.94 2.52 4.78
CA ALA A 53 11.21 3.66 3.90
C ALA A 53 10.37 3.63 2.61
N ASP A 54 10.02 2.43 2.16
CA ASP A 54 9.16 2.15 1.01
C ASP A 54 7.68 1.98 1.39
N SER A 55 7.28 2.26 2.64
CA SER A 55 5.88 2.38 3.04
C SER A 55 5.39 3.82 2.88
N PHE A 56 4.18 3.97 2.35
CA PHE A 56 3.48 5.23 2.23
C PHE A 56 3.10 5.76 3.62
N LYS A 57 3.40 7.04 3.86
CA LYS A 57 3.18 7.74 5.13
C LYS A 57 2.72 9.18 4.87
N PRO A 58 1.87 9.75 5.73
CA PRO A 58 1.18 9.08 6.84
C PRO A 58 0.12 8.09 6.34
N SER A 59 -0.10 7.02 7.11
CA SER A 59 -1.16 6.02 6.85
C SER A 59 -2.00 5.80 8.10
N PRO A 60 -3.35 5.67 7.96
CA PRO A 60 -4.26 5.43 9.08
C PRO A 60 -4.22 3.97 9.54
N GLU A 61 -5.04 3.63 10.53
CA GLU A 61 -5.22 2.24 11.00
C GLU A 61 -5.59 1.27 9.86
N ALA A 62 -5.22 0.00 10.02
CA ALA A 62 -5.53 -1.04 9.05
C ALA A 62 -7.05 -1.14 8.79
N GLY A 63 -7.45 -1.25 7.52
CA GLY A 63 -8.84 -1.27 7.07
C GLY A 63 -9.52 0.09 7.01
N ALA A 64 -8.89 1.16 7.52
CA ALA A 64 -9.39 2.52 7.32
C ALA A 64 -9.09 3.00 5.90
N TRP A 65 -9.96 3.87 5.36
CA TRP A 65 -9.75 4.47 4.04
C TRP A 65 -8.53 5.39 4.03
N ASN A 66 -7.62 5.18 3.07
CA ASN A 66 -6.46 6.04 2.86
C ASN A 66 -6.59 6.75 1.50
N GLN A 67 -7.23 7.92 1.52
CA GLN A 67 -7.51 8.72 0.32
C GLN A 67 -6.23 9.07 -0.47
N ALA A 68 -5.14 9.44 0.21
CA ALA A 68 -3.91 9.83 -0.47
C ALA A 68 -3.23 8.62 -1.14
N TYR A 69 -3.28 7.46 -0.49
CA TYR A 69 -2.80 6.21 -1.08
C TYR A 69 -3.68 5.78 -2.26
N PHE A 70 -5.01 5.90 -2.15
CA PHE A 70 -5.93 5.67 -3.27
C PHE A 70 -5.60 6.54 -4.49
N GLU A 71 -5.41 7.85 -4.29
CA GLU A 71 -5.04 8.74 -5.39
C GLU A 71 -3.68 8.40 -6.01
N MET A 72 -2.71 7.96 -5.21
CA MET A 72 -1.43 7.47 -5.70
C MET A 72 -1.62 6.24 -6.60
N LEU A 73 -2.41 5.27 -6.15
CA LEU A 73 -2.72 4.06 -6.92
C LEU A 73 -3.40 4.41 -8.27
N LEU A 74 -4.30 5.41 -8.31
CA LEU A 74 -4.94 5.91 -9.54
C LEU A 74 -3.92 6.49 -10.52
N ARG A 75 -3.02 7.34 -10.02
CA ARG A 75 -1.99 7.98 -10.85
C ARG A 75 -1.02 6.96 -11.47
N ASN A 76 -0.80 5.84 -10.77
CA ASN A 76 0.13 4.79 -11.17
C ASN A 76 -0.55 3.57 -11.81
N ALA A 77 -1.84 3.65 -12.15
CA ALA A 77 -2.59 2.52 -12.70
C ALA A 77 -2.00 2.04 -14.04
N VAL A 78 -1.86 0.71 -14.19
CA VAL A 78 -1.40 0.07 -15.42
C VAL A 78 -2.28 -1.15 -15.72
N PRO A 79 -3.07 -1.15 -16.81
CA PRO A 79 -3.27 -0.04 -17.75
C PRO A 79 -3.91 1.18 -17.05
N SER A 80 -3.72 2.37 -17.64
CA SER A 80 -4.33 3.58 -17.13
C SER A 80 -5.86 3.53 -17.26
N PHE A 81 -6.57 4.19 -16.34
CA PHE A 81 -8.01 4.41 -16.42
C PHE A 81 -8.38 5.51 -17.42
#